data_AF-A0A1Z9EBR9-F1
#
_entry.id   AF-A0A1Z9EBR9-F1
#
_cell.length_a   1.000
_cell.length_b   1.000
_cell.length_c   1.000
_cell.angle_alpha   90.00
_cell.angle_beta   90.00
_cell.angle_gamma   90.00
#
_symmetry.space_group_name_H-M   'P 1'
#
loop_
_entity.id
_entity.type
_entity.pdbx_description
1 polymer ?
#
loop_
_entity_poly.entity_id
_entity_poly.type
_entity_poly.pdbx_seq_one_letter_code
_entity_poly.pdbx_strand_id
1 'polypeptide(L)'
;MSFFESEVVRAEMTEISELQEDVYKNVFKFPSMSREEQRFHVALLEKLIDKQRVLYARLSLSDDPEAKMMKNRIVESAQMMGLPKDADMNMIFSNMTKMLNVMKAEIDKDS
;
A
#
# COMPACT_ATOMS: atom_id res chain seq x y z
N MET A 1 3.53 -21.96 15.63
CA MET A 1 4.28 -21.20 14.63
C MET A 1 3.81 -19.77 14.74
N SER A 2 4.69 -18.84 15.12
CA SER A 2 4.33 -17.41 15.11
C SER A 2 4.16 -16.96 13.67
N PHE A 3 3.19 -16.07 13.44
CA PHE A 3 2.95 -15.47 12.12
C PHE A 3 4.22 -14.87 11.50
N PHE A 4 5.11 -14.29 12.31
CA PHE A 4 6.36 -13.67 11.87
C PHE A 4 7.52 -14.66 11.67
N GLU A 5 7.34 -15.92 12.08
CA GLU A 5 8.33 -16.96 11.82
C GLU A 5 8.25 -17.48 10.37
N SER A 6 7.16 -17.21 9.66
CA SER A 6 7.03 -17.53 8.24
C SER A 6 8.00 -16.70 7.38
N GLU A 7 8.90 -17.38 6.67
CA GLU A 7 9.81 -16.74 5.72
C GLU A 7 9.07 -15.92 4.66
N VAL A 8 7.94 -16.42 4.19
CA VAL A 8 7.11 -15.74 3.18
C VAL A 8 6.54 -14.43 3.75
N VAL A 9 6.05 -14.45 4.99
CA VAL A 9 5.54 -13.23 5.65
C VAL A 9 6.65 -12.22 5.86
N ARG A 10 7.83 -12.65 6.33
CA ARG A 10 8.97 -11.74 6.51
C ARG A 10 9.42 -11.11 5.20
N ALA A 11 9.56 -11.91 4.14
CA ALA A 11 9.94 -11.42 2.82
C ALA A 11 8.96 -10.36 2.30
N GLU A 12 7.65 -10.60 2.47
CA GLU A 12 6.63 -9.62 2.07
C GLU A 12 6.70 -8.33 2.89
N MET A 13 6.93 -8.42 4.19
CA MET A 13 7.09 -7.24 5.04
C MET A 13 8.33 -6.42 4.67
N THR A 14 9.44 -7.08 4.37
CA THR A 14 10.66 -6.42 3.89
C THR A 14 10.40 -5.71 2.57
N GLU A 15 9.80 -6.40 1.59
CA GLU A 15 9.49 -5.81 0.28
C GLU A 15 8.54 -4.60 0.40
N ILE A 16 7.52 -4.68 1.28
CA ILE A 16 6.63 -3.55 1.56
C ILE A 16 7.41 -2.38 2.15
N SER A 17 8.34 -2.63 3.06
CA SER A 17 9.13 -1.59 3.72
C SER A 17 10.05 -0.86 2.74
N GLU A 18 10.72 -1.61 1.88
CA GLU A 18 11.57 -1.07 0.80
C GLU A 18 10.74 -0.24 -0.19
N LEU A 19 9.59 -0.76 -0.62
CA LEU A 19 8.68 -0.02 -1.51
C LEU A 19 8.14 1.26 -0.86
N GLN A 20 7.81 1.23 0.44
CA GLN A 20 7.37 2.42 1.16
C GLN A 20 8.47 3.48 1.23
N GLU A 21 9.71 3.07 1.48
CA GLU A 21 10.86 3.97 1.51
C GLU A 21 11.05 4.66 0.15
N ASP A 22 11.03 3.90 -0.93
CA ASP A 22 11.19 4.42 -2.29
C ASP A 22 10.05 5.35 -2.72
N VAL A 23 8.81 5.01 -2.36
CA VAL A 23 7.63 5.82 -2.65
C VAL A 23 7.67 7.12 -1.83
N TYR A 24 7.84 7.05 -0.51
CA TYR A 24 7.73 8.23 0.34
C TYR A 24 8.88 9.22 0.16
N LYS A 25 10.10 8.77 -0.13
CA LYS A 25 11.23 9.65 -0.47
C LYS A 25 10.94 10.55 -1.68
N ASN A 26 10.12 10.06 -2.59
CA ASN A 26 9.90 10.66 -3.90
C ASN A 26 8.58 11.43 -4.01
N VAL A 27 7.71 11.36 -3.00
CA VAL A 27 6.37 11.98 -3.04
C VAL A 27 6.44 13.50 -3.26
N PHE A 28 7.41 14.18 -2.64
CA PHE A 28 7.60 15.63 -2.79
C PHE A 28 8.22 16.02 -4.14
N LYS A 29 8.91 15.09 -4.79
CA LYS A 29 9.53 15.31 -6.10
C LYS A 29 8.59 14.99 -7.26
N PHE A 30 7.48 14.30 -7.00
CA PHE A 30 6.53 13.88 -8.01
C PHE A 30 6.07 15.00 -8.96
N PRO A 31 5.77 16.24 -8.50
CA PRO A 31 5.37 17.33 -9.39
C PRO A 31 6.47 17.80 -10.35
N SER A 32 7.74 17.58 -10.00
CA SER A 32 8.91 17.97 -10.80
C SER A 32 9.51 16.83 -11.62
N MET A 33 8.98 15.61 -11.49
CA MET A 33 9.42 14.45 -12.26
C MET A 33 9.00 14.56 -13.73
N SER A 34 9.81 13.99 -14.62
CA SER A 34 9.40 13.73 -16.01
C SER A 34 8.21 12.77 -16.06
N ARG A 35 7.49 12.73 -17.19
CA ARG A 35 6.35 11.81 -17.36
C ARG A 35 6.76 10.35 -17.20
N GLU A 36 7.93 9.95 -17.70
CA GLU A 36 8.45 8.59 -17.54
C GLU A 36 8.70 8.25 -16.07
N GLU A 37 9.33 9.16 -15.32
CA GLU A 37 9.54 9.02 -13.89
C GLU A 37 8.22 8.98 -13.11
N GLN A 38 7.24 9.81 -13.49
CA GLN A 38 5.89 9.77 -12.90
C GLN A 38 5.20 8.43 -13.17
N ARG A 39 5.29 7.88 -14.39
CA ARG A 39 4.74 6.54 -14.73
C ARG A 39 5.41 5.46 -13.87
N PHE A 40 6.73 5.51 -13.76
CA PHE A 40 7.49 4.57 -12.94
C PHE A 40 7.08 4.67 -11.46
N HIS A 41 6.97 5.88 -10.93
CA HIS A 41 6.54 6.11 -9.55
C HIS A 41 5.12 5.61 -9.29
N VAL A 42 4.18 5.85 -10.21
CA VAL A 42 2.81 5.34 -10.11
C VAL A 42 2.77 3.80 -10.18
N ALA A 43 3.64 3.16 -10.97
CA ALA A 43 3.78 1.71 -10.98
C ALA A 43 4.33 1.15 -9.65
N LEU A 44 5.25 1.86 -8.99
CA LEU A 44 5.72 1.49 -7.65
C LEU A 44 4.60 1.61 -6.60
N LEU A 45 3.80 2.68 -6.65
CA LEU A 45 2.63 2.85 -5.80
C LEU A 45 1.60 1.73 -5.98
N GLU A 46 1.33 1.34 -7.23
CA GLU A 46 0.43 0.22 -7.55
C GLU A 46 0.94 -1.09 -6.94
N LYS A 47 2.22 -1.40 -7.16
CA LYS A 47 2.87 -2.59 -6.58
C LYS A 47 2.79 -2.59 -5.06
N LEU A 48 3.04 -1.44 -4.41
CA LEU A 48 2.95 -1.29 -2.96
C LEU A 48 1.54 -1.58 -2.45
N ILE A 49 0.50 -1.01 -3.08
CA ILE A 49 -0.90 -1.23 -2.68
C ILE A 49 -1.29 -2.71 -2.82
N ASP A 50 -0.86 -3.37 -3.91
CA ASP A 50 -1.16 -4.79 -4.10
C ASP A 50 -0.50 -5.68 -3.03
N LYS A 51 0.76 -5.40 -2.69
CA LYS A 51 1.47 -6.11 -1.60
C LYS A 51 0.80 -5.89 -0.25
N GLN A 52 0.40 -4.65 0.06
CA GLN A 52 -0.34 -4.32 1.28
C GLN A 52 -1.70 -5.04 1.35
N ARG A 53 -2.42 -5.14 0.22
CA ARG A 53 -3.69 -5.88 0.14
C ARG A 53 -3.50 -7.37 0.43
N VAL A 54 -2.46 -7.99 -0.15
CA VAL A 54 -2.13 -9.40 0.10
C VAL A 54 -1.76 -9.64 1.56
N LEU A 55 -0.90 -8.81 2.14
CA LEU A 55 -0.52 -8.91 3.56
C LEU A 55 -1.75 -8.73 4.46
N TYR A 56 -2.60 -7.75 4.19
CA TYR A 56 -3.83 -7.51 4.96
C TYR A 56 -4.80 -8.69 4.90
N ALA A 57 -4.97 -9.30 3.72
CA ALA A 57 -5.79 -10.49 3.56
C ALA A 57 -5.23 -11.65 4.39
N ARG A 58 -3.91 -11.88 4.34
CA ARG A 58 -3.25 -12.93 5.14
C ARG A 58 -3.40 -12.69 6.64
N LEU A 59 -3.20 -11.46 7.10
CA LEU A 59 -3.42 -11.05 8.49
C LEU A 59 -4.87 -11.29 8.93
N SER A 60 -5.83 -11.01 8.04
CA SER A 60 -7.25 -11.17 8.33
C SER A 60 -7.72 -12.61 8.42
N LEU A 61 -6.99 -13.54 7.82
CA LEU A 61 -7.26 -14.99 7.87
C LEU A 61 -6.47 -15.70 8.98
N SER A 62 -5.58 -15.00 9.67
CA SER A 62 -4.75 -15.55 10.73
C SER A 62 -5.42 -15.45 12.10
N ASP A 63 -5.32 -16.52 12.89
CA ASP A 63 -5.76 -16.52 14.28
C ASP A 63 -4.69 -16.08 15.29
N ASP A 64 -3.45 -15.93 14.82
CA ASP A 64 -2.29 -15.52 15.61
C ASP A 64 -2.53 -14.13 16.25
N PRO A 65 -2.29 -13.99 17.58
CA PRO A 65 -2.50 -12.73 18.28
C PRO A 65 -1.68 -11.57 17.71
N GLU A 66 -0.45 -11.83 17.24
CA GLU A 66 0.41 -10.81 16.68
C GLU A 66 -0.07 -10.36 15.29
N ALA A 67 -0.58 -11.28 14.49
CA ALA A 67 -1.25 -10.96 13.23
C ALA A 67 -2.48 -10.07 13.45
N LYS A 68 -3.30 -10.38 14.47
CA LYS A 68 -4.46 -9.56 14.85
C LYS A 68 -4.04 -8.16 15.28
N MET A 69 -2.98 -8.03 16.08
CA MET A 69 -2.43 -6.71 16.46
C MET A 69 -1.95 -5.92 15.24
N MET A 70 -1.23 -6.55 14.31
CA MET A 70 -0.73 -5.87 13.11
C MET A 70 -1.87 -5.43 12.19
N LYS A 71 -2.89 -6.27 12.00
CA LYS A 71 -4.11 -5.90 11.28
C LYS A 71 -4.75 -4.64 11.87
N ASN A 72 -4.88 -4.58 13.20
CA ASN A 72 -5.47 -3.42 13.89
C ASN A 72 -4.62 -2.16 13.67
N ARG A 73 -3.29 -2.26 13.75
CA ARG A 73 -2.39 -1.13 13.46
C ARG A 73 -2.54 -0.59 12.04
N ILE A 74 -2.77 -1.45 11.06
CA ILE A 74 -3.03 -1.03 9.66
C ILE A 74 -4.36 -0.27 9.58
N VAL A 75 -5.39 -0.73 10.28
CA VAL A 75 -6.70 -0.05 10.32
C VAL A 75 -6.58 1.30 11.03
N GLU A 76 -5.88 1.35 12.15
CA GLU A 76 -5.64 2.57 12.93
C GLU A 76 -4.84 3.61 12.12
N SER A 77 -3.80 3.21 11.40
CA SER A 77 -3.02 4.14 10.57
C SER A 77 -3.88 4.71 9.43
N ALA A 78 -4.73 3.89 8.83
CA ALA A 78 -5.67 4.32 7.80
C ALA A 78 -6.68 5.34 8.37
N GLN A 79 -7.19 5.12 9.58
CA GLN A 79 -8.06 6.07 10.29
C GLN A 79 -7.35 7.40 10.60
N MET A 80 -6.08 7.36 11.03
CA MET A 80 -5.28 8.57 11.27
C MET A 80 -5.09 9.40 9.99
N MET A 81 -5.11 8.77 8.82
CA MET A 81 -5.07 9.44 7.52
C MET A 81 -6.43 10.02 7.09
N GLY A 82 -7.44 10.03 7.98
CA GLY A 82 -8.74 10.66 7.77
C GLY A 82 -9.85 9.70 7.32
N LEU A 83 -9.63 8.39 7.40
CA LEU A 83 -10.65 7.42 7.01
C LEU A 83 -11.67 7.16 8.13
N PRO A 84 -12.95 6.89 7.79
CA PRO A 84 -13.97 6.53 8.76
C PRO A 84 -13.60 5.28 9.57
N LYS A 85 -13.99 5.24 10.84
CA LYS A 85 -13.65 4.12 11.74
C LYS A 85 -14.26 2.78 11.32
N ASP A 86 -15.37 2.84 10.59
CA ASP A 86 -16.16 1.76 10.05
C ASP A 86 -15.86 1.47 8.57
N ALA A 87 -14.83 2.12 7.99
CA ALA A 87 -14.49 1.93 6.60
C ALA A 87 -13.98 0.50 6.33
N ASP A 88 -14.57 -0.13 5.31
CA ASP A 88 -14.08 -1.41 4.79
C ASP A 88 -12.70 -1.20 4.13
N MET A 89 -11.68 -1.89 4.64
CA MET A 89 -10.32 -1.85 4.08
C MET A 89 -10.28 -2.28 2.61
N ASN A 90 -11.17 -3.18 2.16
CA ASN A 90 -11.27 -3.53 0.74
C ASN A 90 -11.74 -2.34 -0.11
N MET A 91 -12.69 -1.56 0.41
CA MET A 91 -13.13 -0.32 -0.23
C MET A 91 -12.01 0.70 -0.26
N ILE A 92 -11.22 0.81 0.81
CA ILE A 92 -10.05 1.70 0.86
C ILE A 92 -9.04 1.32 -0.22
N PHE A 93 -8.64 0.06 -0.29
CA PHE A 93 -7.72 -0.40 -1.33
C PHE A 93 -8.31 -0.19 -2.74
N SER A 94 -9.61 -0.38 -2.93
CA SER A 94 -10.27 -0.11 -4.21
C SER A 94 -10.18 1.37 -4.59
N ASN A 95 -10.43 2.27 -3.64
CA ASN A 95 -10.35 3.71 -3.86
C ASN A 95 -8.92 4.16 -4.15
N MET A 96 -7.92 3.61 -3.46
CA MET A 96 -6.51 3.85 -3.75
C MET A 96 -6.16 3.42 -5.19
N THR A 97 -6.55 2.21 -5.61
CA THR A 97 -6.35 1.75 -6.99
C THR A 97 -7.05 2.66 -8.01
N LYS A 98 -8.28 3.12 -7.73
CA LYS A 98 -8.98 4.07 -8.62
C LYS A 98 -8.22 5.39 -8.77
N MET A 99 -7.69 5.94 -7.67
CA MET A 99 -6.90 7.17 -7.71
C MET A 99 -5.63 6.99 -8.53
N LEU A 100 -4.94 5.84 -8.42
CA LEU A 100 -3.79 5.55 -9.28
C LEU A 100 -4.16 5.51 -10.76
N ASN A 101 -5.31 4.92 -11.12
CA ASN A 101 -5.77 4.90 -12.50
C ASN A 101 -6.06 6.30 -13.04
N VAL A 102 -6.60 7.20 -12.21
CA VAL A 102 -6.77 8.61 -12.57
C VAL A 102 -5.41 9.28 -12.77
N MET A 103 -4.44 9.06 -11.88
CA MET A 103 -3.09 9.59 -12.03
C MET A 103 -2.43 9.12 -13.33
N LYS A 104 -2.53 7.83 -13.67
CA LYS A 104 -2.03 7.28 -14.95
C LYS A 104 -2.69 7.99 -16.13
N ALA A 105 -4.01 8.13 -16.11
CA ALA A 105 -4.74 8.80 -17.19
C ALA A 105 -4.31 10.27 -17.37
N GLU A 106 -4.10 11.02 -16.27
CA GLU A 106 -3.58 12.40 -16.34
C GLU A 106 -2.13 12.46 -16.83
N ILE A 107 -1.32 11.43 -16.55
CA ILE A 107 0.04 11.33 -17.09
C ILE A 107 0.02 11.12 -18.60
N ASP A 108 -0.95 10.36 -19.10
CA ASP A 108 -1.05 9.97 -20.51
C ASP A 108 -1.83 10.97 -21.38
N LYS A 109 -2.71 11.81 -20.80
CA LYS A 109 -3.54 12.79 -21.53
C LYS A 109 -2.76 13.88 -22.29
N ASP A 110 -1.56 14.21 -21.84
CA ASP A 110 -0.71 15.25 -22.46
C ASP A 110 0.40 14.66 -23.34
N SER A 111 0.18 13.45 -23.89
CA SER A 111 1.11 12.75 -24.79
C SER A 111 0.77 12.94 -26.27
#